data_AF-A0A4S1WIP1-F1
#
_entry.id   AF-A0A4S1WIP1-F1
#
_cell.length_a   1.000
_cell.length_b   1.000
_cell.length_c   1.000
_cell.angle_alpha   90.00
_cell.angle_beta   90.00
_cell.angle_gamma   90.00
#
_symmetry.space_group_name_H-M   'P 1'
#
loop_
_entity.id
_entity.type
_entity.pdbx_description
1 polymer ?
#
loop_
_entity_poly.entity_id
_entity_poly.type
_entity_poly.pdbx_seq_one_letter_code
_entity_poly.pdbx_strand_id
1 'polypeptide(L)'
;MAREQQRQARALVRLRAVRMQSAAVALAEARAATLAAERETAAADAGAMAADAAMAAARADLATDPAEAERLLAVVDSSHFRRSVARSALNDAREAERLCGDAEAERRKAMIVARARHDRLAEHAGQAARHWERRHEERAALDTLEARKRS
;
A
#
# COMPACT_ATOMS: atom_id res chain seq x y z
N MET A 1 1.92 19.59 -37.58
CA MET A 1 1.69 20.41 -36.36
C MET A 1 0.48 19.93 -35.53
N ALA A 2 -0.78 20.26 -35.84
CA ALA A 2 -1.91 19.97 -34.92
C ALA A 2 -2.17 18.46 -34.64
N ARG A 3 -2.15 17.60 -35.67
CA ARG A 3 -2.30 16.13 -35.50
C ARG A 3 -1.15 15.48 -34.72
N GLU A 4 0.01 16.11 -34.71
CA GLU A 4 1.19 15.62 -33.98
C GLU A 4 1.11 15.99 -32.50
N GLN A 5 0.73 17.23 -32.19
CA GLN A 5 0.43 17.68 -30.83
C GLN A 5 -0.68 16.85 -30.18
N GLN A 6 -1.74 16.50 -30.93
CA GLN A 6 -2.80 15.61 -30.44
C GLN A 6 -2.28 14.19 -30.13
N ARG A 7 -1.40 13.64 -30.99
CA ARG A 7 -0.78 12.34 -30.75
C ARG A 7 0.13 12.36 -29.52
N GLN A 8 0.93 13.40 -29.36
CA GLN A 8 1.79 13.59 -28.19
C GLN A 8 0.96 13.71 -26.90
N ALA A 9 -0.11 14.52 -26.89
CA ALA A 9 -1.00 14.65 -25.73
C ALA A 9 -1.62 13.30 -25.32
N ARG A 10 -2.13 12.53 -26.30
CA ARG A 10 -2.68 11.18 -26.06
C ARG A 10 -1.61 10.22 -25.52
N ALA A 11 -0.40 10.27 -26.05
CA ALA A 11 0.71 9.43 -25.57
C ALA A 11 1.07 9.76 -24.12
N LEU A 12 1.11 11.05 -23.75
CA LEU A 12 1.39 11.47 -22.38
C LEU A 12 0.29 11.02 -21.40
N VAL A 13 -0.99 11.11 -21.78
CA VAL A 13 -2.11 10.60 -20.97
C VAL A 13 -1.97 9.10 -20.74
N ARG A 14 -1.70 8.31 -21.81
CA ARG A 14 -1.48 6.86 -21.70
C ARG A 14 -0.30 6.53 -20.78
N LEU A 15 0.82 7.22 -20.93
CA LEU A 15 1.98 7.04 -20.05
C LEU A 15 1.63 7.33 -18.58
N ARG A 16 0.78 8.32 -18.32
CA ARG A 16 0.35 8.63 -16.96
C ARG A 16 -0.64 7.61 -16.41
N ALA A 17 -1.51 7.07 -17.26
CA ALA A 17 -2.41 5.97 -16.90
C ALA A 17 -1.61 4.72 -16.49
N VAL A 18 -0.57 4.36 -17.24
CA VAL A 18 0.33 3.24 -16.88
C VAL A 18 1.02 3.48 -15.54
N ARG A 19 1.52 4.70 -15.28
CA ARG A 19 2.12 5.06 -13.99
C ARG A 19 1.12 5.00 -12.83
N MET A 20 -0.12 5.41 -13.06
CA MET A 20 -1.21 5.30 -12.09
C MET A 20 -1.54 3.83 -11.79
N GLN A 21 -1.60 2.98 -12.82
CA GLN A 21 -1.81 1.54 -12.64
C GLN A 21 -0.67 0.89 -11.86
N SER A 22 0.58 1.23 -12.16
CA SER A 22 1.75 0.77 -11.40
C SER A 22 1.70 1.23 -9.93
N ALA A 23 1.30 2.48 -9.67
CA ALA A 23 1.11 2.96 -8.30
C ALA A 23 -0.04 2.24 -7.57
N ALA A 24 -1.10 1.86 -8.29
CA ALA A 24 -2.21 1.09 -7.73
C ALA A 24 -1.77 -0.33 -7.36
N VAL A 25 -0.97 -1.00 -8.20
CA VAL A 25 -0.38 -2.31 -7.90
C VAL A 25 0.51 -2.23 -6.66
N ALA A 26 1.43 -1.25 -6.61
CA ALA A 26 2.31 -1.07 -5.46
C ALA A 26 1.55 -0.77 -4.16
N LEU A 27 0.40 -0.07 -4.22
CA LEU A 27 -0.47 0.14 -3.07
C LEU A 27 -1.18 -1.16 -2.64
N ALA A 28 -1.61 -1.98 -3.60
CA ALA A 28 -2.23 -3.27 -3.31
C ALA A 28 -1.23 -4.24 -2.64
N GLU A 29 0.01 -4.29 -3.13
CA GLU A 29 1.11 -5.05 -2.52
C GLU A 29 1.41 -4.57 -1.10
N ALA A 30 1.48 -3.25 -0.89
CA ALA A 30 1.72 -2.68 0.44
C ALA A 30 0.58 -3.03 1.43
N ARG A 31 -0.68 -2.97 0.99
CA ARG A 31 -1.82 -3.40 1.82
C ARG A 31 -1.77 -4.88 2.18
N ALA A 32 -1.39 -5.73 1.24
CA ALA A 32 -1.22 -7.15 1.49
C ALA A 32 -0.11 -7.40 2.53
N ALA A 33 0.99 -6.64 2.46
CA ALA A 33 2.06 -6.68 3.45
C ALA A 33 1.59 -6.21 4.84
N THR A 34 0.84 -5.10 4.93
CA THR A 34 0.23 -4.63 6.18
C THR A 34 -0.63 -5.72 6.81
N LEU A 35 -1.56 -6.31 6.04
CA LEU A 35 -2.43 -7.40 6.51
C LEU A 35 -1.65 -8.67 6.91
N ALA A 36 -0.49 -8.93 6.31
CA ALA A 36 0.38 -10.02 6.74
C ALA A 36 1.07 -9.70 8.06
N ALA A 37 1.57 -8.47 8.22
CA ALA A 37 2.22 -8.01 9.45
C ALA A 37 1.24 -7.96 10.64
N GLU A 38 0.00 -7.48 10.44
CA GLU A 38 -1.05 -7.51 11.46
C GLU A 38 -1.34 -8.93 11.97
N ARG A 39 -1.36 -9.92 11.05
CA ARG A 39 -1.54 -11.33 11.41
C ARG A 39 -0.35 -11.89 12.18
N GLU A 40 0.86 -11.50 11.81
CA GLU A 40 2.08 -11.90 12.52
C GLU A 40 2.10 -11.31 13.94
N THR A 41 1.76 -10.01 14.09
CA THR A 41 1.63 -9.39 15.41
C THR A 41 0.60 -10.11 16.27
N ALA A 42 -0.58 -10.46 15.71
CA ALA A 42 -1.61 -11.18 16.44
C ALA A 42 -1.13 -12.57 16.90
N ALA A 43 -0.37 -13.28 16.05
CA ALA A 43 0.22 -14.57 16.40
C ALA A 43 1.30 -14.43 17.49
N ALA A 44 2.18 -13.43 17.38
CA ALA A 44 3.22 -13.15 18.36
C ALA A 44 2.63 -12.71 19.71
N ASP A 45 1.53 -11.95 19.71
CA ASP A 45 0.83 -11.52 20.91
C ASP A 45 0.22 -12.72 21.65
N ALA A 46 -0.46 -13.61 20.92
CA ALA A 46 -0.94 -14.87 21.47
C ALA A 46 0.21 -15.74 22.03
N GLY A 47 1.35 -15.80 21.34
CA GLY A 47 2.55 -16.49 21.82
C GLY A 47 3.12 -15.88 23.11
N ALA A 48 3.16 -14.56 23.21
CA ALA A 48 3.60 -13.85 24.41
C ALA A 48 2.64 -14.08 25.59
N MET A 49 1.32 -14.05 25.35
CA MET A 49 0.31 -14.36 26.36
C MET A 49 0.45 -15.80 26.89
N ALA A 50 0.65 -16.77 25.99
CA ALA A 50 0.85 -18.16 26.37
C ALA A 50 2.14 -18.34 27.21
N ALA A 51 3.22 -17.66 26.85
CA ALA A 51 4.47 -17.69 27.61
C ALA A 51 4.35 -16.99 28.98
N ASP A 52 3.60 -15.88 29.06
CA ASP A 52 3.29 -15.21 30.33
C ASP A 52 2.46 -16.13 31.24
N ALA A 53 1.46 -16.85 30.70
CA ALA A 53 0.67 -17.82 31.44
C ALA A 53 1.51 -19.02 31.94
N ALA A 54 2.39 -19.55 31.10
CA ALA A 54 3.30 -20.64 31.48
C ALA A 54 4.26 -20.21 32.61
N MET A 55 4.78 -18.98 32.56
CA MET A 55 5.61 -18.43 33.64
C MET A 55 4.83 -18.28 34.95
N ALA A 56 3.57 -17.87 34.89
CA ALA A 56 2.72 -17.76 36.08
C ALA A 56 2.46 -19.14 36.71
N ALA A 57 2.17 -20.16 35.88
CA ALA A 57 2.01 -21.54 36.33
C ALA A 57 3.28 -22.09 36.98
N ALA A 58 4.44 -21.95 36.31
CA ALA A 58 5.73 -22.40 36.85
C ALA A 58 6.06 -21.76 38.20
N ARG A 59 5.72 -20.48 38.40
CA ARG A 59 5.88 -19.79 39.69
C ARG A 59 4.93 -20.29 40.77
N ALA A 60 3.71 -20.67 40.41
CA ALA A 60 2.76 -21.23 41.34
C ALA A 60 3.21 -22.61 41.82
N ASP A 61 3.71 -23.45 40.91
CA ASP A 61 4.20 -24.80 41.22
C ASP A 61 5.42 -24.75 42.15
N LEU A 62 6.33 -23.80 41.95
CA LEU A 62 7.52 -23.62 42.81
C LEU A 62 7.16 -23.44 44.30
N ALA A 63 5.97 -22.92 44.62
CA ALA A 63 5.54 -22.66 45.99
C ALA A 63 5.04 -23.91 46.76
N THR A 64 5.02 -25.09 46.13
CA THR A 64 4.30 -26.26 46.68
C THR A 64 5.17 -27.36 47.29
N ASP A 65 6.39 -27.63 46.81
CA ASP A 65 7.21 -28.76 47.29
C ASP A 65 8.72 -28.45 47.37
N PRO A 66 9.31 -28.42 48.58
CA PRO A 66 10.74 -28.22 48.75
C PRO A 66 11.61 -29.42 48.31
N ALA A 67 11.07 -30.63 48.22
CA ALA A 67 11.82 -31.81 47.75
C ALA A 67 12.10 -31.77 46.24
N GLU A 68 11.29 -31.03 45.49
CA GLU A 68 11.39 -30.85 44.03
C GLU A 68 11.92 -29.46 43.64
N ALA A 69 12.42 -28.67 44.61
CA ALA A 69 12.77 -27.27 44.42
C ALA A 69 13.76 -27.03 43.28
N GLU A 70 14.81 -27.85 43.13
CA GLU A 70 15.80 -27.71 42.05
C GLU A 70 15.16 -27.92 40.66
N ARG A 71 14.29 -28.93 40.53
CA ARG A 71 13.57 -29.21 39.28
C ARG A 71 12.61 -28.08 38.94
N LEU A 72 11.85 -27.61 39.93
CA LEU A 72 10.88 -26.53 39.75
C LEU A 72 11.57 -25.19 39.41
N LEU A 73 12.73 -24.90 40.01
CA LEU A 73 13.56 -23.75 39.64
C LEU A 73 14.00 -23.82 38.17
N ALA A 74 14.45 -24.99 37.70
CA ALA A 74 14.83 -25.16 36.30
C ALA A 74 13.64 -24.92 35.33
N VAL A 75 12.43 -25.32 35.72
CA VAL A 75 11.20 -25.04 34.94
C VAL A 75 10.90 -23.54 34.91
N VAL A 76 11.06 -22.83 36.03
CA VAL A 76 10.89 -21.38 36.10
C VAL A 76 11.92 -20.66 35.22
N ASP A 77 13.19 -21.06 35.25
CA ASP A 77 14.24 -20.47 34.41
C ASP A 77 13.98 -20.68 32.92
N SER A 78 13.58 -21.89 32.53
CA SER A 78 13.18 -22.20 31.15
C SER A 78 11.98 -21.35 30.71
N SER A 79 10.98 -21.20 31.57
CA SER A 79 9.79 -20.39 31.30
C SER A 79 10.14 -18.90 31.20
N HIS A 80 11.05 -18.40 32.03
CA HIS A 80 11.55 -17.04 31.97
C HIS A 80 12.25 -16.75 30.64
N PHE A 81 13.11 -17.67 30.19
CA PHE A 81 13.78 -17.56 28.89
C PHE A 81 12.76 -17.52 27.75
N ARG A 82 11.82 -18.48 27.70
CA ARG A 82 10.77 -18.53 26.66
C ARG A 82 9.91 -17.28 26.63
N ARG A 83 9.55 -16.75 27.80
CA ARG A 83 8.82 -15.48 27.93
C ARG A 83 9.61 -14.31 27.37
N SER A 84 10.91 -14.24 27.64
CA SER A 84 11.78 -13.20 27.09
C SER A 84 11.81 -13.26 25.57
N VAL A 85 12.00 -14.46 25.00
CA VAL A 85 11.99 -14.69 23.55
C VAL A 85 10.66 -14.29 22.92
N ALA A 86 9.53 -14.71 23.50
CA ALA A 86 8.20 -14.41 22.98
C ALA A 86 7.90 -12.89 23.00
N ARG A 87 8.34 -12.18 24.05
CA ARG A 87 8.20 -10.72 24.12
C ARG A 87 9.10 -9.99 23.12
N SER A 88 10.30 -10.51 22.87
CA SER A 88 11.16 -9.98 21.81
C SER A 88 10.50 -10.13 20.44
N ALA A 89 10.00 -11.33 20.13
CA ALA A 89 9.30 -11.59 18.87
C ALA A 89 8.06 -10.69 18.69
N LEU A 90 7.30 -10.45 19.75
CA LEU A 90 6.16 -9.51 19.73
C LEU A 90 6.61 -8.07 19.44
N ASN A 91 7.72 -7.62 20.04
CA ASN A 91 8.24 -6.29 19.77
C ASN A 91 8.71 -6.15 18.32
N ASP A 92 9.41 -7.17 17.80
CA ASP A 92 9.87 -7.20 16.41
C ASP A 92 8.68 -7.19 15.43
N ALA A 93 7.63 -7.97 15.72
CA ALA A 93 6.40 -8.00 14.92
C ALA A 93 5.68 -6.64 14.92
N ARG A 94 5.56 -5.99 16.08
CA ARG A 94 4.97 -4.64 16.19
C ARG A 94 5.76 -3.59 15.41
N GLU A 95 7.08 -3.65 15.45
CA GLU A 95 7.91 -2.74 14.66
C GLU A 95 7.76 -3.01 13.15
N ALA A 96 7.69 -4.28 12.74
CA ALA A 96 7.42 -4.64 11.35
C ALA A 96 6.04 -4.16 10.87
N GLU A 97 5.00 -4.31 11.69
CA GLU A 97 3.65 -3.80 11.42
C GLU A 97 3.66 -2.28 11.25
N ARG A 98 4.34 -1.56 12.15
CA ARG A 98 4.50 -0.11 12.07
C ARG A 98 5.17 0.31 10.75
N LEU A 99 6.27 -0.34 10.39
CA LEU A 99 6.99 -0.08 9.14
C LEU A 99 6.14 -0.38 7.89
N CYS A 100 5.36 -1.46 7.91
CA CYS A 100 4.42 -1.79 6.83
C CYS A 100 3.32 -0.73 6.71
N GLY A 101 2.75 -0.30 7.84
CA GLY A 101 1.74 0.76 7.88
C GLY A 101 2.26 2.10 7.32
N ASP A 102 3.48 2.48 7.70
CA ASP A 102 4.17 3.67 7.17
C ASP A 102 4.37 3.55 5.64
N ALA A 103 4.86 2.40 5.18
CA ALA A 103 5.07 2.14 3.76
C ALA A 103 3.75 2.20 2.97
N GLU A 104 2.66 1.63 3.50
CA GLU A 104 1.34 1.70 2.87
C GLU A 104 0.84 3.15 2.78
N ALA A 105 1.00 3.94 3.85
CA ALA A 105 0.62 5.35 3.86
C ALA A 105 1.37 6.14 2.77
N GLU A 106 2.67 5.90 2.59
CA GLU A 106 3.45 6.51 1.52
C GLU A 106 3.01 6.07 0.12
N ARG A 107 2.71 4.78 -0.09
CA ARG A 107 2.16 4.29 -1.37
C ARG A 107 0.79 4.88 -1.66
N ARG A 108 -0.04 5.08 -0.63
CA ARG A 108 -1.35 5.72 -0.76
C ARG A 108 -1.22 7.18 -1.20
N LYS A 109 -0.31 7.95 -0.59
CA LYS A 109 0.02 9.32 -1.02
C LYS A 109 0.49 9.34 -2.47
N ALA A 110 1.39 8.43 -2.85
CA ALA A 110 1.89 8.34 -4.22
C ALA A 110 0.77 8.05 -5.24
N MET A 111 -0.17 7.15 -4.90
CA MET A 111 -1.32 6.84 -5.75
C MET A 111 -2.25 8.05 -5.92
N ILE A 112 -2.55 8.79 -4.84
CA ILE A 112 -3.35 10.02 -4.91
C ILE A 112 -2.70 11.04 -5.86
N VAL A 113 -1.39 11.26 -5.70
CA VAL A 113 -0.64 12.18 -6.56
C VAL A 113 -0.61 11.69 -8.01
N ALA A 114 -0.42 10.40 -8.26
CA ALA A 114 -0.43 9.82 -9.60
C ALA A 114 -1.78 10.02 -10.29
N ARG A 115 -2.88 9.77 -9.58
CA ARG A 115 -4.25 10.00 -10.06
C ARG A 115 -4.51 11.47 -10.37
N ALA A 116 -4.21 12.38 -9.45
CA ALA A 116 -4.41 13.82 -9.67
C ALA A 116 -3.66 14.33 -10.91
N ARG A 117 -2.42 13.85 -11.13
CA ARG A 117 -1.62 14.19 -12.31
C ARG A 117 -2.18 13.58 -13.60
N HIS A 118 -2.71 12.36 -13.54
CA HIS A 118 -3.39 11.74 -14.67
C HIS A 118 -4.65 12.53 -15.04
N ASP A 119 -5.52 12.80 -14.06
CA ASP A 119 -6.83 13.41 -14.27
C ASP A 119 -6.69 14.82 -14.86
N ARG A 120 -5.78 15.64 -14.31
CA ARG A 120 -5.46 16.97 -14.87
C ARG A 120 -5.00 16.90 -16.33
N LEU A 121 -4.13 15.95 -16.66
CA LEU A 121 -3.61 15.82 -18.02
C LEU A 121 -4.67 15.30 -19.00
N ALA A 122 -5.47 14.33 -18.57
CA ALA A 122 -6.59 13.80 -19.34
C ALA A 122 -7.63 14.88 -19.63
N GLU A 123 -7.93 15.74 -18.65
CA GLU A 123 -8.83 16.87 -18.82
C GLU A 123 -8.29 17.87 -19.85
N HIS A 124 -7.04 18.32 -19.71
CA HIS A 124 -6.42 19.25 -20.66
C HIS A 124 -6.36 18.66 -22.08
N ALA A 125 -5.99 17.38 -22.22
CA ALA A 125 -5.96 16.71 -23.52
C ALA A 125 -7.37 16.60 -24.13
N GLY A 126 -8.39 16.34 -23.32
CA GLY A 126 -9.79 16.30 -23.77
C GLY A 126 -10.32 17.67 -24.19
N GLN A 127 -10.01 18.72 -23.44
CA GLN A 127 -10.34 20.11 -23.82
C GLN A 127 -9.67 20.48 -25.15
N ALA A 128 -8.37 20.22 -25.29
CA ALA A 128 -7.64 20.51 -26.51
C ALA A 128 -8.21 19.74 -27.73
N ALA A 129 -8.56 18.45 -27.54
CA ALA A 129 -9.24 17.66 -28.56
C ALA A 129 -10.53 18.32 -29.06
N ARG A 130 -11.41 18.74 -28.15
CA ARG A 130 -12.66 19.44 -28.50
C ARG A 130 -12.42 20.77 -29.20
N HIS A 131 -11.38 21.52 -28.82
CA HIS A 131 -11.03 22.75 -29.51
C HIS A 131 -10.54 22.52 -30.94
N TRP A 132 -9.76 21.45 -31.19
CA TRP A 132 -9.32 21.10 -32.54
C TRP A 132 -10.46 20.58 -33.42
N GLU A 133 -11.37 19.78 -32.87
CA GLU A 133 -12.57 19.31 -33.57
C GLU A 133 -13.43 20.49 -34.05
N ARG A 134 -13.74 21.44 -33.16
CA ARG A 134 -14.49 22.65 -33.53
C ARG A 134 -13.82 23.45 -34.66
N ARG A 135 -12.51 23.68 -34.57
CA ARG A 135 -11.78 24.37 -35.64
C ARG A 135 -11.77 23.60 -36.97
N HIS A 136 -11.80 22.28 -36.93
CA HIS A 136 -11.87 21.45 -38.13
C HIS A 136 -13.26 21.54 -38.77
N GLU A 137 -14.32 21.49 -37.96
CA GLU A 137 -15.71 21.69 -38.39
C GLU A 137 -15.90 23.08 -39.02
N GLU A 138 -15.41 24.14 -38.37
CA GLU A 138 -15.45 25.51 -38.89
C GLU A 138 -14.74 25.64 -40.25
N ARG A 139 -13.57 25.03 -40.42
CA ARG A 139 -12.83 25.03 -41.69
C ARG A 139 -13.59 24.28 -42.78
N ALA A 140 -14.09 23.08 -42.49
CA ALA A 140 -14.86 22.30 -43.44
C ALA A 140 -16.15 23.04 -43.87
N ALA A 141 -16.80 23.77 -42.96
CA ALA A 141 -17.94 24.62 -43.27
C ALA A 141 -17.56 25.78 -44.22
N LEU A 142 -16.40 26.42 -44.01
CA LEU A 142 -15.92 27.47 -44.92
C LEU A 142 -15.55 26.92 -46.30
N ASP A 143 -14.82 25.79 -46.36
CA ASP A 143 -14.41 25.15 -47.61
C ASP A 143 -15.64 24.75 -48.46
N THR A 144 -16.70 24.24 -47.82
CA THR A 144 -17.96 23.89 -48.50
C THR A 144 -18.71 25.12 -49.01
N LEU A 145 -18.70 26.24 -48.28
CA LEU A 145 -19.28 27.51 -48.74
C LEU A 145 -18.50 28.10 -49.91
N GLU A 146 -17.16 28.02 -49.90
CA GLU A 146 -16.33 28.47 -51.02
C GLU A 146 -16.52 27.61 -52.26
N ALA A 147 -16.61 26.29 -52.11
CA ALA A 147 -16.90 25.37 -53.22
C ALA A 147 -18.24 25.70 -53.90
N ARG A 148 -19.29 25.99 -53.11
CA ARG A 148 -20.60 26.41 -53.63
C ARG A 148 -20.59 27.76 -54.35
N LYS A 149 -19.70 28.68 -53.98
CA LYS A 149 -19.58 29.99 -54.66
C LYS A 149 -18.84 29.91 -56.00
N ARG A 150 -18.09 28.82 -56.23
CA ARG A 150 -17.28 28.61 -57.43
C ARG A 150 -17.95 27.69 -58.47
N SER A 151 -19.08 27.06 -58.14
CA SER A 151 -19.95 26.33 -59.08
C SER A 151 -21.10 27.21 -59.52
#